data_AF-A0A179S1J2-F1
#
_entry.id   AF-A0A179S1J2-F1
#
_cell.length_a   1.000
_cell.length_b   1.000
_cell.length_c   1.000
_cell.angle_alpha   90.00
_cell.angle_beta   90.00
_cell.angle_gamma   90.00
#
_symmetry.space_group_name_H-M   'P 1'
#
loop_
_entity.id
_entity.type
_entity.pdbx_description
1 polymer ?
#
loop_
_entity_poly.entity_id
_entity_poly.type
_entity_poly.pdbx_seq_one_letter_code
_entity_poly.pdbx_strand_id
1 'polypeptide(L)'
;MTSIAFDTLKFARTLRDRAKMSPEQAEGLSDALLEAIQGDIPTKADLKDVEASIDALRVGTKSDIESVKASIEGLKASVDTLRTSTKSDIDGVKTSVDALRASTKSDIDGVKASVDALRASTKSDIDGVKASVDALRASTKSDIDGVKASQRETELRLEARIESTKSDIIKWVAGLIGFQTLAIIGAVIALARILKP
;
A
#
# COMPACT_ATOMS: atom_id res chain seq x y z
N MET A 1 -32.70 -41.63 -66.79
CA MET A 1 -32.32 -43.00 -67.19
C MET A 1 -33.46 -43.66 -67.94
N THR A 2 -33.22 -44.06 -69.19
CA THR A 2 -34.14 -44.87 -69.99
C THR A 2 -34.21 -46.27 -69.38
N SER A 3 -35.33 -46.63 -68.75
CA SER A 3 -35.51 -48.03 -68.33
C SER A 3 -35.69 -48.88 -69.57
N ILE A 4 -34.74 -49.77 -69.84
CA ILE A 4 -34.88 -50.80 -70.86
C ILE A 4 -35.86 -51.82 -70.28
N ALA A 5 -37.12 -51.77 -70.72
CA ALA A 5 -38.09 -52.80 -70.34
C ALA A 5 -37.73 -54.09 -71.08
N PHE A 6 -37.40 -55.14 -70.33
CA PHE A 6 -37.19 -56.48 -70.90
C PHE A 6 -38.56 -57.11 -71.19
N ASP A 7 -38.91 -57.22 -72.46
CA ASP A 7 -40.16 -57.82 -72.93
C ASP A 7 -40.01 -59.35 -73.01
N THR A 8 -40.31 -60.03 -71.89
CA THR A 8 -40.24 -61.49 -71.76
C THR A 8 -41.08 -62.21 -72.81
N LEU A 9 -42.26 -61.69 -73.15
CA LEU A 9 -43.15 -62.28 -74.15
C LEU A 9 -42.58 -62.21 -75.56
N LYS A 10 -42.01 -61.06 -75.93
CA LYS A 10 -41.32 -60.91 -77.22
C LYS A 10 -40.06 -61.77 -77.28
N PHE A 11 -39.33 -61.89 -76.17
CA PHE A 11 -38.15 -62.74 -76.07
C PHE A 11 -38.50 -64.23 -76.20
N ALA A 12 -39.49 -64.72 -75.44
CA ALA A 12 -39.99 -66.10 -75.50
C ALA A 12 -40.54 -66.45 -76.89
N ARG A 13 -41.31 -65.55 -77.52
CA ARG A 13 -41.77 -65.73 -78.93
C ARG A 13 -40.59 -65.84 -79.89
N THR A 14 -39.53 -65.06 -79.69
CA THR A 14 -38.33 -65.12 -80.53
C THR A 14 -37.61 -66.45 -80.37
N LEU A 15 -37.48 -66.98 -79.16
CA LEU A 15 -36.89 -68.29 -78.88
C LEU A 15 -37.71 -69.43 -79.52
N ARG A 16 -39.03 -69.37 -79.44
CA ARG A 16 -39.92 -70.35 -80.07
C ARG A 16 -39.85 -70.29 -81.60
N ASP A 17 -40.03 -69.10 -82.17
CA ASP A 17 -40.24 -68.96 -83.61
C ASP A 17 -38.92 -69.06 -84.39
N ARG A 18 -37.82 -68.51 -83.84
CA ARG A 18 -36.50 -68.49 -84.49
C ARG A 18 -35.53 -69.55 -83.99
N ALA A 19 -35.48 -69.83 -82.69
CA ALA A 19 -34.60 -70.85 -82.13
C ALA A 19 -35.25 -72.25 -82.05
N LYS A 20 -36.53 -72.38 -82.44
CA LYS A 20 -37.30 -73.64 -82.48
C LYS A 20 -37.38 -74.37 -81.14
N MET A 21 -37.27 -73.63 -80.04
CA MET A 21 -37.46 -74.17 -78.69
C MET A 21 -38.93 -74.56 -78.46
N SER A 22 -39.17 -75.56 -77.61
CA SER A 22 -40.53 -75.85 -77.16
C SER A 22 -41.10 -74.65 -76.39
N PRO A 23 -42.44 -74.50 -76.32
CA PRO A 23 -43.07 -73.43 -75.53
C PRO A 23 -42.52 -73.35 -74.10
N GLU A 24 -42.37 -74.50 -73.45
CA GLU A 24 -41.91 -74.63 -72.08
C GLU A 24 -40.42 -74.22 -71.93
N GLN A 25 -39.59 -74.58 -72.91
CA GLN A 25 -38.18 -74.19 -72.92
C GLN A 25 -38.00 -72.69 -73.16
N ALA A 26 -38.79 -72.10 -74.06
CA ALA A 26 -38.73 -70.69 -74.38
C ALA A 26 -39.19 -69.80 -73.20
N GLU A 27 -40.24 -70.21 -72.48
CA GLU A 27 -40.72 -69.53 -71.27
C GLU A 27 -39.75 -69.71 -70.10
N GLY A 28 -39.26 -70.94 -69.86
CA GLY A 28 -38.28 -71.21 -68.80
C GLY A 28 -36.97 -70.42 -68.97
N LEU A 29 -36.46 -70.28 -70.21
CA LEU A 29 -35.27 -69.46 -70.49
C LEU A 29 -35.55 -67.96 -70.38
N SER A 30 -36.74 -67.49 -70.78
CA SER A 30 -37.09 -66.07 -70.62
C SER A 30 -37.21 -65.67 -69.16
N ASP A 31 -37.75 -66.57 -68.33
CA ASP A 31 -37.93 -66.35 -66.90
C ASP A 31 -36.60 -66.44 -66.16
N ALA A 32 -35.77 -67.46 -66.45
CA ALA A 32 -34.44 -67.58 -65.86
C ALA A 32 -33.54 -66.38 -66.21
N LEU A 33 -33.66 -65.84 -67.44
CA LEU A 33 -32.93 -64.64 -67.85
C LEU A 33 -33.50 -63.37 -67.20
N LEU A 34 -34.83 -63.27 -67.02
CA LEU A 34 -35.44 -62.18 -66.29
C LEU A 34 -34.96 -62.16 -64.83
N GLU A 35 -34.95 -63.33 -64.18
CA GLU A 35 -34.53 -63.49 -62.79
C GLU A 35 -33.04 -63.19 -62.61
N ALA A 36 -32.19 -63.68 -63.51
CA ALA A 36 -30.75 -63.39 -63.50
C ALA A 36 -30.43 -61.89 -63.72
N ILE A 37 -31.27 -61.15 -64.44
CA ILE A 37 -31.08 -59.72 -64.71
C ILE A 37 -31.74 -58.85 -63.62
N GLN A 38 -32.85 -59.27 -63.02
CA GLN A 38 -33.56 -58.49 -62.00
C GLN A 38 -32.96 -58.60 -60.60
N GLY A 39 -32.24 -59.68 -60.29
CA GLY A 39 -31.73 -59.94 -58.93
C GLY A 39 -30.63 -58.98 -58.44
N ASP A 40 -29.77 -58.48 -59.32
CA ASP A 40 -28.53 -57.75 -58.94
C ASP A 40 -28.50 -56.28 -59.43
N ILE A 41 -29.54 -55.79 -60.11
CA ILE A 41 -29.56 -54.41 -60.64
C ILE A 41 -30.34 -53.50 -59.68
N PRO A 42 -29.75 -52.38 -59.21
CA PRO A 42 -30.46 -51.38 -58.43
C PRO A 42 -31.75 -50.93 -59.13
N THR A 43 -32.86 -51.01 -58.41
CA THR A 43 -34.17 -50.63 -58.89
C THR A 43 -34.36 -49.12 -58.86
N LYS A 44 -35.46 -48.64 -59.46
CA LYS A 44 -35.87 -47.23 -59.31
C LYS A 44 -36.19 -46.86 -57.86
N ALA A 45 -36.54 -47.83 -57.02
CA ALA A 45 -36.77 -47.59 -55.59
C ALA A 45 -35.44 -47.30 -54.89
N ASP A 46 -34.41 -48.12 -55.11
CA ASP A 46 -33.07 -47.92 -54.53
C ASP A 46 -32.49 -46.55 -54.88
N LEU A 47 -32.67 -46.11 -56.13
CA LEU A 47 -32.25 -44.78 -56.58
C LEU A 47 -32.99 -43.64 -55.87
N LYS A 48 -34.30 -43.80 -55.62
CA LYS A 48 -35.09 -42.82 -54.86
C LYS A 48 -34.67 -42.76 -53.40
N ASP A 49 -34.33 -43.90 -52.80
CA ASP A 49 -33.86 -43.95 -51.42
C ASP A 49 -32.48 -43.30 -51.27
N VAL A 50 -31.59 -43.51 -52.24
CA VAL A 50 -30.30 -42.80 -52.33
C VAL A 50 -30.51 -41.30 -52.54
N GLU A 51 -31.41 -40.90 -53.43
CA GLU A 51 -31.75 -39.48 -53.66
C GLU A 51 -32.29 -38.83 -52.37
N ALA A 52 -33.21 -39.50 -51.68
CA ALA A 52 -33.72 -39.04 -50.39
C ALA A 52 -32.62 -38.95 -49.31
N SER A 53 -31.69 -39.91 -49.28
CA SER A 53 -30.55 -39.90 -48.36
C SER A 53 -29.58 -38.75 -48.66
N ILE A 54 -29.31 -38.49 -49.94
CA ILE A 54 -28.49 -37.36 -50.39
C ILE A 54 -29.15 -36.03 -50.01
N ASP A 55 -30.45 -35.89 -50.22
CA ASP A 55 -31.19 -34.69 -49.84
C ASP A 55 -31.19 -34.47 -48.33
N ALA A 56 -31.39 -35.54 -47.55
CA ALA A 56 -31.30 -35.48 -46.10
C ALA A 56 -29.90 -35.05 -45.62
N LEU A 57 -28.84 -35.62 -46.19
CA LEU A 57 -27.45 -35.22 -45.90
C LEU A 57 -27.20 -33.76 -46.28
N ARG A 58 -27.67 -33.32 -47.45
CA ARG A 58 -27.51 -31.94 -47.92
C ARG A 58 -28.19 -30.93 -46.99
N VAL A 59 -29.40 -31.24 -46.54
CA VAL A 59 -30.13 -30.42 -45.56
C VAL A 59 -29.40 -30.41 -44.22
N GLY A 60 -28.95 -31.57 -43.72
CA GLY A 60 -28.20 -31.71 -42.48
C GLY A 60 -26.90 -30.90 -42.50
N THR A 61 -26.06 -31.09 -43.52
CA THR A 61 -24.80 -30.33 -43.67
C THR A 61 -25.05 -28.83 -43.79
N LYS A 62 -26.11 -28.40 -44.50
CA LYS A 62 -26.48 -26.99 -44.56
C LYS A 62 -26.84 -26.44 -43.18
N SER A 63 -27.61 -27.18 -42.40
CA SER A 63 -27.96 -26.80 -41.03
C SER A 63 -26.72 -26.70 -40.14
N ASP A 64 -25.81 -27.67 -40.22
CA ASP A 64 -24.56 -27.67 -39.45
C ASP A 64 -23.67 -26.48 -39.80
N ILE A 65 -23.55 -26.15 -41.10
CA ILE A 65 -22.81 -24.98 -41.56
C ILE A 65 -23.39 -23.68 -40.97
N GLU A 66 -24.71 -23.51 -40.99
CA GLU A 66 -25.35 -22.32 -40.40
C GLU A 66 -25.16 -22.27 -38.88
N SER A 67 -25.21 -23.42 -38.19
CA SER A 67 -24.95 -23.51 -36.74
C SER A 67 -23.51 -23.13 -36.39
N VAL A 68 -22.53 -23.65 -37.13
CA VAL A 68 -21.11 -23.31 -36.96
C VAL A 68 -20.88 -21.83 -37.25
N LYS A 69 -21.49 -21.29 -38.29
CA LYS A 69 -21.40 -19.86 -38.62
C LYS A 69 -21.94 -19.00 -37.49
N ALA A 70 -23.10 -19.35 -36.91
CA ALA A 70 -23.65 -18.64 -35.76
C ALA A 70 -22.72 -18.70 -34.54
N SER A 71 -22.11 -19.86 -34.28
CA SER A 71 -21.15 -20.03 -33.18
C SER A 71 -19.88 -19.20 -33.39
N ILE A 72 -19.36 -19.13 -34.62
CA ILE A 72 -18.21 -18.29 -34.97
C ILE A 72 -18.51 -16.81 -34.73
N GLU A 73 -19.69 -16.33 -35.15
CA GLU A 73 -20.08 -14.93 -34.91
C GLU A 73 -20.25 -14.63 -33.41
N GLY A 74 -20.82 -15.57 -32.65
CA GLY A 74 -20.90 -15.45 -31.18
C GLY A 74 -19.53 -15.41 -30.50
N LEU A 75 -18.58 -16.23 -30.97
CA LEU A 75 -17.20 -16.23 -30.47
C LEU A 75 -16.48 -14.91 -30.81
N LYS A 76 -16.63 -14.38 -32.02
CA LYS A 76 -16.07 -13.07 -32.39
C LYS A 76 -16.58 -11.96 -31.48
N ALA A 77 -17.90 -11.90 -31.27
CA ALA A 77 -18.50 -10.90 -30.38
C ALA A 77 -17.99 -11.03 -28.93
N SER A 78 -17.82 -12.26 -28.45
CA SER A 78 -17.26 -12.52 -27.11
C SER A 78 -15.80 -12.08 -27.00
N VAL A 79 -14.99 -12.35 -28.03
CA VAL A 79 -13.59 -11.92 -28.11
C VAL A 79 -13.48 -10.40 -28.16
N ASP A 80 -14.31 -9.72 -28.94
CA ASP A 80 -14.33 -8.25 -29.03
C ASP A 80 -14.73 -7.60 -27.71
N THR A 81 -15.71 -8.20 -27.02
CA THR A 81 -16.13 -7.78 -25.67
C THR A 81 -14.98 -7.92 -24.68
N LEU A 82 -14.33 -9.10 -24.62
CA LEU A 82 -13.19 -9.35 -23.73
C LEU A 82 -12.00 -8.44 -24.05
N ARG A 83 -11.72 -8.18 -25.33
CA ARG A 83 -10.65 -7.28 -25.76
C ARG A 83 -10.92 -5.85 -25.26
N THR A 84 -12.15 -5.39 -25.39
CA THR A 84 -12.56 -4.05 -24.97
C THR A 84 -12.52 -3.92 -23.45
N SER A 85 -13.07 -4.88 -22.70
CA SER A 85 -13.04 -4.86 -21.24
C SER A 85 -11.60 -4.92 -20.71
N THR A 86 -10.78 -5.84 -21.22
CA THR A 86 -9.38 -5.97 -20.82
C THR A 86 -8.60 -4.69 -21.09
N LYS A 87 -8.84 -4.03 -22.23
CA LYS A 87 -8.20 -2.75 -22.52
C LYS A 87 -8.62 -1.66 -21.53
N SER A 88 -9.90 -1.58 -21.22
CA SER A 88 -10.42 -0.64 -20.21
C SER A 88 -9.80 -0.89 -18.83
N ASP A 89 -9.70 -2.16 -18.42
CA ASP A 89 -9.11 -2.54 -17.13
C ASP A 89 -7.62 -2.17 -17.07
N ILE A 90 -6.86 -2.43 -18.14
CA ILE A 90 -5.45 -2.03 -18.25
C ILE A 90 -5.30 -0.51 -18.13
N ASP A 91 -6.12 0.26 -18.85
CA ASP A 91 -6.08 1.73 -18.82
C ASP A 91 -6.46 2.27 -17.42
N GLY A 92 -7.43 1.64 -16.75
CA GLY A 92 -7.84 1.95 -15.39
C GLY A 92 -6.76 1.64 -14.34
N VAL A 93 -6.11 0.48 -14.44
CA VAL A 93 -4.98 0.10 -13.58
C VAL A 93 -3.82 1.07 -13.78
N LYS A 94 -3.49 1.43 -15.03
CA LYS A 94 -2.42 2.38 -15.32
C LYS A 94 -2.68 3.74 -14.66
N THR A 95 -3.90 4.26 -14.80
CA THR A 95 -4.34 5.51 -14.16
C THR A 95 -4.21 5.43 -12.64
N SER A 96 -4.65 4.32 -12.04
CA SER A 96 -4.57 4.10 -10.59
C SER A 96 -3.12 4.05 -10.09
N VAL A 97 -2.22 3.38 -10.84
CA VAL A 97 -0.79 3.31 -10.53
C VAL A 97 -0.14 4.69 -10.61
N ASP A 98 -0.46 5.48 -11.64
CA ASP A 98 0.08 6.83 -11.80
C ASP A 98 -0.39 7.76 -10.67
N ALA A 99 -1.66 7.66 -10.26
CA ALA A 99 -2.20 8.40 -9.12
C ALA A 99 -1.52 8.01 -7.79
N LEU A 100 -1.33 6.70 -7.54
CA LEU A 100 -0.62 6.23 -6.35
C LEU A 100 0.83 6.72 -6.31
N ARG A 101 1.55 6.65 -7.45
CA ARG A 101 2.92 7.17 -7.55
C ARG A 101 3.00 8.66 -7.23
N ALA A 102 2.05 9.45 -7.75
CA ALA A 102 1.98 10.88 -7.48
C ALA A 102 1.72 11.17 -5.99
N SER A 103 0.75 10.48 -5.38
CA SER A 103 0.43 10.61 -3.95
C SER A 103 1.63 10.25 -3.08
N THR A 104 2.23 9.07 -3.31
CA THR A 104 3.40 8.62 -2.53
C THR A 104 4.58 9.58 -2.67
N LYS A 105 4.81 10.15 -3.86
CA LYS A 105 5.85 11.15 -4.05
C LYS A 105 5.57 12.41 -3.21
N SER A 106 4.33 12.91 -3.24
CA SER A 106 3.91 14.06 -2.44
C SER A 106 4.08 13.79 -0.95
N ASP A 107 3.69 12.61 -0.47
CA ASP A 107 3.81 12.23 0.94
C ASP A 107 5.27 12.17 1.38
N ILE A 108 6.16 11.59 0.56
CA ILE A 108 7.61 11.56 0.83
C ILE A 108 8.19 12.97 0.90
N ASP A 109 7.84 13.83 -0.06
CA ASP A 109 8.31 15.22 -0.10
C ASP A 109 7.81 16.00 1.13
N GLY A 110 6.56 15.80 1.54
CA GLY A 110 5.96 16.40 2.74
C GLY A 110 6.58 15.92 4.05
N VAL A 111 6.86 14.63 4.18
CA VAL A 111 7.54 14.06 5.36
C VAL A 111 8.97 14.60 5.44
N LYS A 112 9.68 14.69 4.31
CA LYS A 112 11.04 15.25 4.28
C LYS A 112 11.06 16.71 4.75
N ALA A 113 10.13 17.52 4.25
CA ALA A 113 9.99 18.91 4.69
C ALA A 113 9.68 19.02 6.19
N SER A 114 8.80 18.16 6.71
CA SER A 114 8.45 18.11 8.14
C SER A 114 9.66 17.73 9.01
N VAL A 115 10.45 16.75 8.58
CA VAL A 115 11.68 16.33 9.27
C VAL A 115 12.73 17.45 9.28
N ASP A 116 12.91 18.15 8.16
CA ASP A 116 13.86 19.26 8.07
C ASP A 116 13.43 20.43 8.97
N ALA A 117 12.14 20.75 9.01
CA ALA A 117 11.59 21.76 9.91
C ALA A 117 11.76 21.39 11.40
N LEU A 118 11.48 20.14 11.77
CA LEU A 118 11.68 19.66 13.15
C LEU A 118 13.16 19.73 13.56
N ARG A 119 14.08 19.30 12.68
CA ARG A 119 15.52 19.40 12.93
C ARG A 119 15.96 20.84 13.15
N ALA A 120 15.47 21.78 12.35
CA ALA A 120 15.77 23.19 12.49
C ALA A 120 15.24 23.75 13.83
N SER A 121 13.99 23.46 14.18
CA SER A 121 13.38 23.87 15.45
C SER A 121 14.16 23.32 16.65
N THR A 122 14.41 22.01 16.67
CA THR A 122 15.16 21.38 17.77
C THR A 122 16.57 21.94 17.90
N LYS A 123 17.25 22.26 16.79
CA LYS A 123 18.55 22.91 16.85
C LYS A 123 18.46 24.31 17.47
N SER A 124 17.47 25.10 17.07
CA SER A 124 17.22 26.43 17.65
C SER A 124 16.92 26.34 19.15
N ASP A 125 16.10 25.38 19.56
CA ASP A 125 15.74 25.17 20.97
C ASP A 125 16.97 24.78 21.81
N ILE A 126 17.82 23.88 21.29
CA ILE A 126 19.09 23.50 21.94
C ILE A 126 20.02 24.71 22.08
N ASP A 127 20.17 25.51 21.03
CA ASP A 127 21.03 26.68 21.04
C ASP A 127 20.49 27.75 22.02
N GLY A 128 19.16 27.93 22.08
CA GLY A 128 18.49 28.80 23.05
C GLY A 128 18.68 28.35 24.50
N VAL A 129 18.50 27.05 24.78
CA VAL A 129 18.72 26.48 26.12
C VAL A 129 20.18 26.66 26.55
N LYS A 130 21.15 26.44 25.66
CA LYS A 130 22.57 26.70 25.96
C LYS A 130 22.80 28.17 26.36
N ALA A 131 22.25 29.11 25.59
CA ALA A 131 22.37 30.53 25.89
C ALA A 131 21.73 30.88 27.25
N SER A 132 20.56 30.33 27.57
CA SER A 132 19.93 30.52 28.88
C SER A 132 20.78 29.95 30.02
N VAL A 133 21.37 28.77 29.85
CA VAL A 133 22.27 28.15 30.84
C VAL A 133 23.52 28.99 31.06
N ASP A 134 24.14 29.50 29.99
CA ASP A 134 25.33 30.34 30.09
C ASP A 134 25.01 31.68 30.79
N ALA A 135 23.86 32.29 30.48
CA ALA A 135 23.39 33.50 31.15
C ALA A 135 23.13 33.27 32.65
N LEU A 136 22.47 32.16 33.01
CA LEU A 136 22.24 31.80 34.41
C LEU A 136 23.57 31.58 35.15
N ARG A 137 24.52 30.86 34.55
CA ARG A 137 25.86 30.67 35.13
C ARG A 137 26.58 31.99 35.38
N ALA A 138 26.51 32.92 34.42
CA ALA A 138 27.10 34.25 34.56
C ALA A 138 26.44 35.06 35.70
N SER A 139 25.12 35.08 35.75
CA SER A 139 24.36 35.74 36.82
C SER A 139 24.70 35.16 38.19
N THR A 140 24.63 33.83 38.34
CA THR A 140 24.96 33.17 39.62
C THR A 140 26.40 33.44 40.04
N LYS A 141 27.35 33.48 39.11
CA LYS A 141 28.73 33.85 39.42
C LYS A 141 28.83 35.28 39.94
N SER A 142 28.16 36.23 39.28
CA SER A 142 28.09 37.63 39.72
C SER A 142 27.47 37.76 41.11
N ASP A 143 26.37 37.05 41.37
CA ASP A 143 25.69 37.05 42.67
C ASP A 143 26.60 36.50 43.77
N ILE A 144 27.31 35.39 43.51
CA ILE A 144 28.29 34.83 44.45
C ILE A 144 29.42 35.83 44.74
N ASP A 145 29.96 36.47 43.70
CA ASP A 145 31.05 37.43 43.85
C ASP A 145 30.57 38.68 44.64
N GLY A 146 29.32 39.12 44.40
CA GLY A 146 28.66 40.19 45.16
C GLY A 146 28.42 39.85 46.63
N VAL A 147 27.93 38.64 46.92
CA VAL A 147 27.75 38.14 48.31
C VAL A 147 29.09 38.05 49.04
N LYS A 148 30.15 37.58 48.38
CA LYS A 148 31.50 37.56 48.98
C LYS A 148 32.01 38.97 49.30
N ALA A 149 31.72 39.95 48.45
CA ALA A 149 32.10 41.34 48.68
C ALA A 149 31.35 41.94 49.88
N SER A 150 30.02 41.75 49.95
CA SER A 150 29.23 42.25 51.08
C SER A 150 29.61 41.57 52.39
N GLN A 151 29.93 40.27 52.36
CA GLN A 151 30.42 39.55 53.54
C GLN A 151 31.73 40.18 54.06
N ARG A 152 32.73 40.41 53.19
CA ARG A 152 33.99 41.08 53.59
C ARG A 152 33.75 42.48 54.15
N GLU A 153 32.84 43.25 53.57
CA GLU A 153 32.49 44.59 54.07
C GLU A 153 31.88 44.50 55.47
N THR A 154 30.98 43.53 55.71
CA THR A 154 30.40 43.33 57.04
C THR A 154 31.41 42.85 58.08
N GLU A 155 32.36 42.00 57.69
CA GLU A 155 33.47 41.55 58.55
C GLU A 155 34.36 42.73 58.96
N LEU A 156 34.79 43.57 58.02
CA LEU A 156 35.58 44.77 58.30
C LEU A 156 34.83 45.78 59.19
N ARG A 157 33.53 46.01 58.92
CA ARG A 157 32.69 46.86 59.78
C ARG A 157 32.57 46.30 61.19
N LEU A 158 32.46 44.98 61.34
CA LEU A 158 32.37 44.33 62.63
C LEU A 158 33.68 44.46 63.41
N GLU A 159 34.83 44.23 62.76
CA GLU A 159 36.16 44.43 63.34
C GLU A 159 36.37 45.87 63.83
N ALA A 160 36.04 46.88 63.02
CA ALA A 160 36.14 48.29 63.39
C ALA A 160 35.25 48.65 64.60
N ARG A 161 34.03 48.11 64.65
CA ARG A 161 33.12 48.30 65.80
C ARG A 161 33.67 47.65 67.06
N ILE A 162 34.26 46.46 66.95
CA ILE A 162 34.91 45.77 68.07
C ILE A 162 36.08 46.62 68.59
N GLU A 163 36.90 47.18 67.70
CA GLU A 163 38.05 48.02 68.08
C GLU A 163 37.61 49.32 68.76
N SER A 164 36.60 50.01 68.22
CA SER A 164 35.99 51.18 68.88
C SER A 164 35.47 50.81 70.27
N THR A 165 34.72 49.71 70.39
CA THR A 165 34.15 49.26 71.67
C THR A 165 35.25 48.92 72.67
N LYS A 166 36.33 48.24 72.23
CA LYS A 166 37.51 47.97 73.06
C LYS A 166 38.16 49.26 73.56
N SER A 167 38.36 50.24 72.67
CA SER A 167 38.89 51.56 73.03
C SER A 167 37.99 52.26 74.07
N ASP A 168 36.67 52.23 73.88
CA ASP A 168 35.73 52.87 74.80
C ASP A 168 35.73 52.20 76.17
N ILE A 169 35.82 50.85 76.22
CA ILE A 169 35.99 50.10 77.46
C ILE A 169 37.29 50.49 78.16
N ILE A 170 38.41 50.59 77.43
CA ILE A 170 39.70 51.00 78.00
C ILE A 170 39.60 52.40 78.60
N LYS A 171 39.01 53.37 77.88
CA LYS A 171 38.80 54.73 78.37
C LYS A 171 37.92 54.74 79.63
N TRP A 172 36.84 53.97 79.65
CA TRP A 172 35.95 53.86 80.80
C TRP A 172 36.65 53.26 82.03
N VAL A 173 37.39 52.16 81.84
CA VAL A 173 38.19 51.51 82.90
C VAL A 173 39.28 52.44 83.43
N ALA A 174 40.00 53.14 82.55
CA ALA A 174 41.00 54.12 82.95
C ALA A 174 40.38 55.27 83.77
N GLY A 175 39.20 55.75 83.36
CA GLY A 175 38.43 56.75 84.10
C GLY A 175 38.02 56.26 85.50
N LEU A 176 37.53 55.02 85.62
CA LEU A 176 37.20 54.41 86.92
C LEU A 176 38.42 54.24 87.82
N ILE A 177 39.53 53.74 87.29
CA ILE A 177 40.79 53.59 88.06
C ILE A 177 41.31 54.95 88.53
N GLY A 178 41.27 55.97 87.65
CA GLY A 178 41.62 57.35 87.99
C GLY A 178 40.73 57.91 89.09
N PHE A 179 39.42 57.67 89.04
CA PHE A 179 38.49 58.08 90.09
C PHE A 179 38.75 57.34 91.41
N GLN A 180 38.95 56.02 91.37
CA GLN A 180 39.26 55.21 92.56
C GLN A 180 40.55 55.68 93.25
N THR A 181 41.61 55.94 92.49
CA THR A 181 42.88 56.44 93.04
C THR A 181 42.71 57.81 93.70
N LEU A 182 42.00 58.74 93.07
CA LEU A 182 41.68 60.04 93.66
C LEU A 182 40.81 59.92 94.92
N ALA A 183 39.81 59.04 94.93
CA ALA A 183 38.94 58.80 96.08
C ALA A 183 39.72 58.23 97.28
N ILE A 184 40.62 57.26 97.05
CA ILE A 184 41.49 56.69 98.08
C ILE A 184 42.39 57.78 98.68
N ILE A 185 43.05 58.59 97.85
CA ILE A 185 43.90 59.70 98.32
C ILE A 185 43.08 60.69 99.16
N GLY A 186 41.90 61.09 98.68
CA GLY A 186 41.00 61.99 99.40
C GLY A 186 40.56 61.44 100.76
N ALA A 187 40.21 60.15 100.82
CA ALA A 187 39.86 59.47 102.07
C ALA A 187 41.04 59.43 103.06
N VAL A 188 42.26 59.15 102.60
CA VAL A 188 43.47 59.17 103.44
C VAL A 188 43.72 60.57 104.02
N ILE A 189 43.57 61.63 103.22
CA ILE A 189 43.74 63.03 103.68
C ILE A 189 42.67 63.39 104.72
N ALA A 190 41.41 62.99 104.49
CA ALA A 190 40.33 63.22 105.45
C ALA A 190 40.58 62.50 106.78
N LEU A 191 41.02 61.24 106.73
CA LEU A 191 41.46 60.47 107.90
C LEU A 191 42.62 61.15 108.63
N ALA A 192 43.62 61.66 107.91
CA ALA A 192 44.76 62.37 108.49
C ALA A 192 44.36 63.68 109.19
N ARG A 193 43.30 64.36 108.73
CA ARG A 193 42.74 65.53 109.43
C ARG A 193 41.96 65.17 110.69
N ILE A 194 41.27 64.03 110.70
CA ILE A 194 40.48 63.56 111.85
C ILE A 194 41.38 62.98 112.95
N LEU A 195 42.53 62.38 112.60
CA LEU A 195 43.49 61.84 113.57
C LEU A 195 44.47 62.89 114.14
N LYS A 196 44.38 64.15 113.73
CA LYS A 196 45.15 65.24 114.36
C LYS A 196 44.25 65.89 115.43
N PRO A 197 44.56 65.71 116.73
CA PRO A 197 43.75 66.25 117.83
C PRO A 197 43.76 67.78 117.84
#